data_AF-A0A528V457-F1
#
_entry.id   AF-A0A528V457-F1
#
_cell.length_a   1.000
_cell.length_b   1.000
_cell.length_c   1.000
_cell.angle_alpha   90.00
_cell.angle_beta   90.00
_cell.angle_gamma   90.00
#
_symmetry.space_group_name_H-M   'P 1'
#
loop_
_entity.id
_entity.type
_entity.pdbx_description
1 polymer ?
#
loop_
_entity_poly.entity_id
_entity_poly.type
_entity_poly.pdbx_seq_one_letter_code
_entity_poly.pdbx_strand_id
1 'polypeptide(L)'
;IEGLASVVPDLPAFRRMLTRARAGLGSDMAGDDAWQDVSARASLLPEDMQGVFMMIARAAKEGWPCPSDAAIARAYGSHSLRRARRLLTYIEEQGLIV
;
A
#
# COMPACT_ATOMS: atom_id res chain seq x y z
N ILE A 1 19.18 -27.55 9.83
CA ILE A 1 18.74 -26.23 9.34
C ILE A 1 18.32 -26.44 7.89
N GLU A 2 17.15 -27.05 7.72
CA GLU A 2 16.55 -27.41 6.44
C GLU A 2 15.36 -26.48 6.25
N GLY A 3 15.27 -25.80 5.10
CA GLY A 3 14.06 -25.02 4.77
C GLY A 3 14.26 -23.60 4.23
N LEU A 4 15.48 -23.14 3.97
CA LEU A 4 15.72 -21.88 3.25
C LEU A 4 16.18 -22.15 1.81
N ALA A 5 15.47 -23.02 1.09
CA ALA A 5 15.40 -22.87 -0.35
C ALA A 5 14.63 -21.58 -0.63
N SER A 6 15.31 -20.44 -0.47
CA SER A 6 14.75 -19.13 -0.70
C SER A 6 14.35 -19.06 -2.15
N VAL A 7 13.05 -19.17 -2.40
CA VAL A 7 12.47 -18.68 -3.65
C VAL A 7 12.70 -17.17 -3.60
N VAL A 8 13.83 -16.73 -4.16
CA VAL A 8 14.07 -15.31 -4.40
C VAL A 8 12.93 -14.88 -5.31
N PRO A 9 12.01 -14.02 -4.84
CA PRO A 9 10.90 -13.60 -5.66
C PRO A 9 11.45 -12.88 -6.89
N ASP A 10 10.85 -13.12 -8.05
CA ASP A 10 11.13 -12.31 -9.23
C ASP A 10 10.80 -10.83 -8.95
N LEU A 11 11.32 -9.93 -9.78
CA LEU A 11 11.17 -8.49 -9.54
C LEU A 11 9.70 -8.05 -9.36
N PRO A 12 8.73 -8.55 -10.16
CA PRO A 12 7.31 -8.30 -9.90
C PRO A 12 6.83 -8.82 -8.54
N ALA A 13 7.15 -10.06 -8.15
CA ALA A 13 6.76 -10.62 -6.86
C ALA A 13 7.39 -9.87 -5.68
N PHE A 14 8.65 -9.47 -5.82
CA PHE A 14 9.35 -8.67 -4.82
C PHE A 14 8.70 -7.29 -4.66
N ARG A 15 8.33 -6.63 -5.76
CA ARG A 15 7.60 -5.35 -5.73
C ARG A 15 6.27 -5.50 -5.00
N ARG A 16 5.48 -6.54 -5.31
CA ARG A 16 4.23 -6.84 -4.56
C ARG A 16 4.49 -7.04 -3.07
N MET A 17 5.52 -7.81 -2.70
CA MET A 17 5.88 -8.04 -1.30
C MET A 17 6.31 -6.73 -0.59
N LEU A 18 7.16 -5.92 -1.23
CA LEU A 18 7.64 -4.65 -0.67
C LEU A 18 6.51 -3.63 -0.52
N THR A 19 5.62 -3.53 -1.51
CA THR A 19 4.42 -2.69 -1.47
C THR A 19 3.54 -3.05 -0.28
N ARG A 20 3.30 -4.35 -0.04
CA ARG A 20 2.56 -4.84 1.13
C ARG A 20 3.27 -4.53 2.45
N ALA A 21 4.57 -4.80 2.53
CA ALA A 21 5.36 -4.52 3.73
C ALA A 21 5.41 -3.03 4.07
N ARG A 22 5.51 -2.15 3.07
CA ARG A 22 5.46 -0.68 3.24
C ARG A 22 4.09 -0.17 3.70
N ALA A 23 3.01 -0.83 3.27
CA ALA A 23 1.68 -0.61 3.81
C ALA A 23 1.50 -1.20 5.22
N GLY A 24 2.51 -1.92 5.73
CA GLY A 24 2.51 -2.56 7.04
C GLY A 24 1.52 -3.72 7.15
N LEU A 25 1.28 -4.35 6.00
CA LEU A 25 0.42 -5.52 5.84
C LEU A 25 1.23 -6.79 6.15
N GLY A 26 1.11 -7.29 7.38
CA GLY A 26 1.64 -8.59 7.80
C GLY A 26 0.69 -9.75 7.46
N SER A 27 0.99 -10.95 7.98
CA SER A 27 0.23 -12.20 7.78
C SER A 27 -1.22 -12.18 8.32
N ASP A 28 -1.63 -11.14 9.03
CA ASP A 28 -2.96 -11.04 9.66
C ASP A 28 -4.09 -10.61 8.70
N MET A 29 -3.81 -10.40 7.42
CA MET A 29 -4.84 -9.98 6.43
C MET A 29 -5.84 -11.07 6.05
N ALA A 30 -5.54 -12.35 6.29
CA ALA A 30 -6.27 -13.45 5.67
C ALA A 30 -7.68 -13.71 6.26
N GLY A 31 -8.00 -13.16 7.43
CA GLY A 31 -9.26 -13.42 8.14
C GLY A 31 -10.21 -12.22 8.29
N ASP A 32 -9.89 -11.08 7.66
CA ASP A 32 -10.63 -9.83 7.88
C ASP A 32 -11.28 -9.36 6.57
N ASP A 33 -12.61 -9.43 6.52
CA ASP A 33 -13.41 -9.04 5.35
C ASP A 33 -13.13 -7.60 4.91
N ALA A 34 -12.77 -6.70 5.84
CA ALA A 34 -12.41 -5.34 5.48
C ALA A 34 -11.08 -5.31 4.71
N TRP A 35 -10.10 -6.16 5.03
CA TRP A 35 -8.84 -6.24 4.29
C TRP A 35 -9.00 -6.84 2.90
N GLN A 36 -10.00 -7.71 2.71
CA GLN A 36 -10.38 -8.20 1.37
C GLN A 36 -10.98 -7.07 0.52
N ASP A 37 -11.90 -6.27 1.07
CA ASP A 37 -12.48 -5.11 0.37
C ASP A 37 -11.40 -4.08 0.01
N VAL A 38 -10.52 -3.75 0.95
CA VAL A 38 -9.41 -2.83 0.69
C VAL A 38 -8.48 -3.40 -0.40
N SER A 39 -8.18 -4.69 -0.39
CA SER A 39 -7.35 -5.30 -1.44
C SER A 39 -8.04 -5.27 -2.82
N ALA A 40 -9.35 -5.52 -2.86
CA ALA A 40 -10.15 -5.41 -4.08
C ALA A 40 -10.15 -3.97 -4.63
N ARG A 41 -10.36 -2.98 -3.77
CA ARG A 41 -10.28 -1.56 -4.14
C ARG A 41 -8.89 -1.14 -4.60
N ALA A 42 -7.84 -1.64 -3.96
CA ALA A 42 -6.46 -1.38 -4.35
C ALA A 42 -6.18 -1.88 -5.78
N SER A 43 -6.80 -2.98 -6.20
CA SER A 43 -6.61 -3.54 -7.55
C SER A 43 -7.08 -2.61 -8.69
N LEU A 44 -7.91 -1.60 -8.38
CA LEU A 44 -8.33 -0.56 -9.32
C LEU A 44 -7.20 0.44 -9.63
N LEU A 45 -6.15 0.47 -8.80
CA LEU A 45 -5.03 1.38 -8.94
C LEU A 45 -3.84 0.71 -9.65
N PRO A 46 -3.00 1.51 -10.36
CA PRO A 46 -1.69 1.06 -10.80
C PRO A 46 -0.86 0.46 -9.65
N GLU A 47 -0.08 -0.59 -9.92
CA GLU A 47 0.65 -1.37 -8.91
C GLU A 47 1.56 -0.51 -8.01
N ASP A 48 2.15 0.55 -8.56
CA ASP A 48 3.01 1.49 -7.83
C ASP A 48 2.23 2.38 -6.84
N MET A 49 0.91 2.50 -6.98
CA MET A 49 0.02 3.30 -6.14
C MET A 49 -0.68 2.47 -5.06
N GLN A 50 -0.84 1.16 -5.28
CA GLN A 50 -1.57 0.27 -4.37
C GLN A 50 -1.05 0.35 -2.93
N GLY A 51 0.27 0.35 -2.75
CA GLY A 51 0.88 0.40 -1.40
C GLY A 51 0.58 1.69 -0.65
N VAL A 52 0.43 2.80 -1.36
CA VAL A 52 0.05 4.09 -0.75
C VAL A 52 -1.40 4.04 -0.30
N PHE A 53 -2.30 3.53 -1.15
CA PHE A 53 -3.70 3.36 -0.78
C PHE A 53 -3.85 2.43 0.43
N MET A 54 -3.19 1.27 0.43
CA MET A 54 -3.22 0.34 1.55
C MET A 54 -2.66 0.96 2.85
N MET A 55 -1.63 1.81 2.75
CA MET A 55 -1.09 2.55 3.91
C MET A 55 -2.13 3.49 4.52
N ILE A 56 -2.87 4.23 3.69
CA ILE A 56 -3.93 5.15 4.14
C ILE A 56 -5.09 4.36 4.73
N ALA A 57 -5.53 3.29 4.05
CA ALA A 57 -6.59 2.40 4.52
C ALA A 57 -6.24 1.79 5.89
N ARG A 58 -4.97 1.39 6.10
CA ARG A 58 -4.49 0.94 7.41
C ARG A 58 -4.64 2.01 8.47
N ALA A 59 -4.16 3.22 8.21
CA ALA A 59 -4.23 4.30 9.17
C ALA A 59 -5.69 4.61 9.56
N ALA A 60 -6.61 4.60 8.59
CA ALA A 60 -8.02 4.77 8.83
C ALA A 60 -8.63 3.63 9.66
N LYS A 61 -8.35 2.37 9.31
CA LYS A 61 -8.87 1.18 10.02
C LYS A 61 -8.42 1.14 11.48
N GLU A 62 -7.16 1.50 11.75
CA GLU A 62 -6.57 1.48 13.09
C GLU A 62 -6.83 2.75 13.91
N GLY A 63 -7.53 3.75 13.34
CA GLY A 63 -7.73 5.05 13.98
C GLY A 63 -6.43 5.85 14.20
N TRP A 64 -5.39 5.55 13.42
CA TRP A 64 -4.11 6.24 13.49
C TRP A 64 -4.17 7.60 12.79
N PRO A 65 -3.25 8.53 13.14
CA PRO A 65 -3.10 9.77 12.40
C PRO A 65 -2.91 9.52 10.90
N CYS A 66 -3.59 10.32 10.08
CA CYS A 66 -3.43 10.25 8.63
C CYS A 66 -1.95 10.47 8.24
N PRO A 67 -1.37 9.62 7.36
CA PRO A 67 0.00 9.79 6.92
C PRO A 67 0.24 11.17 6.28
N SER A 68 1.38 11.80 6.59
CA SER A 68 1.74 13.07 5.97
C SER A 68 2.11 12.91 4.49
N ASP A 69 2.01 13.98 3.70
CA ASP A 69 2.49 14.04 2.30
C ASP A 69 3.92 13.49 2.15
N ALA A 70 4.79 13.72 3.15
CA ALA A 70 6.16 13.25 3.15
C ALA A 70 6.27 11.73 3.39
N ALA A 71 5.41 11.16 4.24
CA ALA A 71 5.31 9.70 4.41
C ALA A 71 4.78 9.05 3.13
N ILE A 72 3.75 9.64 2.52
CA ILE A 72 3.14 9.19 1.26
C ILE A 72 4.16 9.25 0.11
N ALA A 73 4.90 10.35 -0.02
CA ALA A 73 5.95 10.48 -1.03
C ALA A 73 6.97 9.35 -0.90
N ARG A 74 7.46 9.08 0.33
CA ARG A 74 8.45 8.02 0.58
C ARG A 74 7.90 6.63 0.26
N ALA A 75 6.65 6.35 0.64
CA ALA A 75 5.98 5.10 0.31
C ALA A 75 5.91 4.89 -1.21
N TYR A 76 5.62 5.97 -1.94
CA TYR A 76 5.59 6.04 -3.39
C TYR A 76 6.98 6.04 -4.07
N GLY A 77 8.07 6.00 -3.31
CA GLY A 77 9.43 6.04 -3.85
C GLY A 77 9.87 7.43 -4.35
N SER A 78 9.33 8.49 -3.76
CA SER A 78 9.65 9.88 -4.11
C SER A 78 9.97 10.72 -2.86
N HIS A 79 10.69 11.83 -3.05
CA HIS A 79 10.81 12.90 -2.06
C HIS A 79 9.94 14.12 -2.41
N SER A 80 9.20 14.08 -3.53
CA SER A 80 8.42 15.22 -4.01
C SER A 80 7.02 15.24 -3.40
N LEU A 81 6.75 16.23 -2.53
CA LEU A 81 5.41 16.44 -1.95
C LEU A 81 4.35 16.72 -3.03
N ARG A 82 4.73 17.43 -4.10
CA ARG A 82 3.84 17.70 -5.24
C ARG A 82 3.43 16.40 -5.94
N ARG A 83 4.32 15.42 -6.02
CA ARG A 83 4.01 14.10 -6.60
C ARG A 83 3.08 13.31 -5.68
N ALA A 84 3.29 13.36 -4.37
CA ALA A 84 2.37 12.78 -3.39
C ALA A 84 0.96 13.39 -3.48
N ARG A 85 0.83 14.71 -3.56
CA ARG A 85 -0.48 15.36 -3.72
C ARG A 85 -1.20 14.97 -5.01
N ARG A 86 -0.49 14.92 -6.14
CA ARG A 86 -1.10 14.43 -7.40
C ARG A 86 -1.56 12.98 -7.30
N LEU A 87 -0.80 12.14 -6.61
CA LEU A 87 -1.18 10.76 -6.36
C LEU A 87 -2.47 10.70 -5.52
N LEU A 88 -2.55 11.50 -4.45
CA LEU A 88 -3.75 11.57 -3.62
C LEU A 88 -4.97 12.04 -4.43
N THR A 89 -4.84 13.12 -5.21
CA THR A 89 -5.91 13.59 -6.10
C THR A 89 -6.38 12.49 -7.04
N TYR A 90 -5.46 11.73 -7.64
CA TYR A 90 -5.84 10.62 -8.52
C TYR A 90 -6.61 9.52 -7.77
N ILE A 91 -6.19 9.15 -6.56
CA ILE A 91 -6.87 8.14 -5.73
C ILE A 91 -8.27 8.64 -5.30
N GLU A 92 -8.39 9.92 -4.97
CA GLU A 92 -9.66 10.59 -4.66
C GLU A 92 -10.60 10.61 -5.89
N GLU A 93 -10.08 10.90 -7.08
CA GLU A 93 -10.82 10.82 -8.35
C GLU A 93 -11.32 9.40 -8.67
N GLN A 94 -10.66 8.35 -8.16
CA GLN A 94 -11.15 6.97 -8.24
C GLN A 94 -12.24 6.65 -7.19
N GLY A 95 -12.60 7.59 -6.31
CA GLY A 95 -13.58 7.42 -5.24
C GLY A 95 -13.09 6.52 -4.10
N LEU A 96 -11.77 6.41 -3.91
CA LEU A 96 -11.17 5.50 -2.93
C LEU A 96 -10.82 6.17 -1.60
N ILE A 97 -10.68 7.49 -1.57
CA ILE A 97 -10.42 8.31 -0.36
C ILE A 97 -11.26 9.59 -0.39
N VAL A 98 -11.34 10.29 0.75
CA VAL A 98 -12.04 11.58 0.96
C VAL A 98 -11.29 12.44 1.98
#